data_AF-A0A1Y1K3N7-F1
#
_entry.id   AF-A0A1Y1K3N7-F1
#
_cell.length_a   1.000
_cell.length_b   1.000
_cell.length_c   1.000
_cell.angle_alpha   90.00
_cell.angle_beta   90.00
_cell.angle_gamma   90.00
#
_symmetry.space_group_name_H-M   'P 1'
#
loop_
_entity.id
_entity.type
_entity.pdbx_description
1 polymer ?
#
loop_
_entity_poly.entity_id
_entity_poly.type
_entity_poly.pdbx_seq_one_letter_code
_entity_poly.pdbx_strand_id
1 'polypeptide(L)'
;ASIIYFAVQLVLSTLSSMIVDRTGRRPLLIISIIGVATALLIEGTYFYLKSDHPHLDVSRYSFVPITALIMFVVLFGVGLQAIPILLLGELFSTNIKAFALCLADIYFNVIATIVSKFFQAMKD
;
A
#
# COMPACT_ATOMS: atom_id res chain seq x y z
N ALA A 1 -5.97 -21.40 4.47
CA ALA A 1 -6.43 -19.99 4.50
C ALA A 1 -5.55 -19.09 3.61
N SER A 2 -4.23 -19.07 3.80
CA SER A 2 -3.32 -18.17 3.09
C SER A 2 -3.29 -18.35 1.56
N ILE A 3 -3.45 -19.58 1.05
CA ILE A 3 -3.49 -19.84 -0.41
C ILE A 3 -4.72 -19.20 -1.06
N ILE A 4 -5.89 -19.31 -0.42
CA ILE A 4 -7.15 -18.71 -0.90
C ILE A 4 -7.03 -17.18 -0.87
N TYR A 5 -6.41 -16.63 0.19
CA TYR A 5 -6.12 -15.20 0.30
C TYR A 5 -5.28 -14.69 -0.88
N PHE A 6 -4.15 -15.35 -1.19
CA PHE A 6 -3.30 -14.94 -2.30
C PHE A 6 -3.99 -15.09 -3.66
N ALA A 7 -4.83 -16.12 -3.85
CA ALA A 7 -5.60 -16.28 -5.07
C ALA A 7 -6.60 -15.15 -5.28
N VAL A 8 -7.36 -14.78 -4.24
CA VAL A 8 -8.32 -13.66 -4.28
C VAL A 8 -7.61 -12.34 -4.50
N GLN A 9 -6.49 -12.11 -3.80
CA GLN A 9 -5.66 -10.93 -3.98
C GLN A 9 -5.17 -10.81 -5.43
N LEU A 10 -4.69 -11.91 -6.02
CA LEU A 10 -4.17 -11.91 -7.39
C LEU A 10 -5.25 -11.50 -8.40
N VAL A 11 -6.45 -12.09 -8.31
CA VAL A 11 -7.59 -11.74 -9.19
C VAL A 11 -7.97 -10.27 -9.05
N LEU A 12 -8.08 -9.76 -7.82
CA LEU A 12 -8.44 -8.37 -7.56
C LEU A 12 -7.37 -7.40 -8.05
N SER A 13 -6.10 -7.70 -7.82
CA SER A 13 -4.98 -6.89 -8.34
C SER A 13 -4.96 -6.85 -9.87
N THR A 14 -5.25 -7.97 -10.55
CA THR A 14 -5.35 -8.00 -12.02
C THR A 14 -6.50 -7.12 -12.52
N LEU A 15 -7.69 -7.23 -11.92
CA LEU A 15 -8.85 -6.40 -12.28
C LEU A 15 -8.56 -4.91 -12.07
N SER A 16 -7.91 -4.57 -10.96
CA SER A 16 -7.57 -3.19 -10.67
C SER A 16 -6.50 -2.63 -11.60
N SER A 17 -5.52 -3.44 -12.02
CA SER A 17 -4.57 -3.06 -13.06
C SER A 17 -5.25 -2.72 -14.39
N MET A 18 -6.32 -3.44 -14.77
CA MET A 18 -7.08 -3.12 -15.99
C MET A 18 -7.85 -1.79 -15.89
N ILE A 19 -8.29 -1.40 -14.68
CA ILE A 19 -8.99 -0.12 -14.45
C ILE A 19 -8.01 1.06 -14.52
N VAL A 20 -6.76 0.85 -14.10
CA VAL A 20 -5.67 1.84 -14.18
C VAL A 20 -5.44 2.29 -15.61
N ASP A 21 -5.36 1.36 -16.55
CA ASP A 21 -5.05 1.67 -17.96
C ASP A 21 -6.08 2.60 -18.61
N ARG A 22 -7.30 2.67 -18.07
CA ARG A 22 -8.36 3.58 -18.55
C ARG A 22 -8.41 4.92 -17.85
N THR A 23 -7.77 5.08 -16.70
CA THR A 23 -7.96 6.24 -15.83
C THR A 23 -6.69 7.09 -15.80
N GLY A 24 -6.81 8.40 -16.03
CA GLY A 24 -5.66 9.31 -16.07
C GLY A 24 -4.80 9.25 -14.79
N ARG A 25 -3.50 9.52 -14.93
CA ARG A 25 -2.47 9.27 -13.90
C ARG A 25 -2.63 10.06 -12.59
N ARG A 26 -3.08 11.32 -12.65
CA ARG A 26 -3.27 12.17 -11.45
C ARG A 26 -4.49 11.79 -10.59
N PRO A 27 -5.72 11.66 -11.14
CA PRO A 27 -6.88 11.31 -10.32
C PRO A 27 -6.76 9.91 -9.70
N LEU A 28 -6.12 8.99 -10.42
CA LEU A 28 -5.88 7.64 -9.93
C LEU A 28 -4.97 7.61 -8.68
N LEU A 29 -3.95 8.48 -8.64
CA LEU A 29 -3.06 8.64 -7.49
C LEU A 29 -3.82 9.16 -6.26
N ILE A 30 -4.69 10.16 -6.44
CA ILE A 30 -5.48 10.74 -5.36
C ILE A 30 -6.46 9.73 -4.78
N ILE A 31 -7.18 8.99 -5.65
CA ILE A 31 -8.12 7.95 -5.23
C ILE A 31 -7.39 6.83 -4.49
N SER A 32 -6.22 6.41 -4.98
CA SER A 32 -5.37 5.42 -4.33
C SER A 32 -4.92 5.86 -2.93
N ILE A 33 -4.47 7.11 -2.76
CA ILE A 33 -4.05 7.63 -1.45
C ILE A 33 -5.22 7.64 -0.46
N ILE A 34 -6.39 8.14 -0.87
CA ILE A 34 -7.59 8.16 -0.01
C ILE A 34 -8.00 6.73 0.36
N GLY A 35 -7.97 5.82 -0.61
CA GLY A 35 -8.27 4.42 -0.42
C GLY A 35 -7.31 3.70 0.52
N VAL A 36 -6.01 3.95 0.38
CA VAL A 36 -4.97 3.41 1.26
C VAL A 36 -5.09 3.97 2.67
N ALA A 37 -5.34 5.28 2.83
CA ALA A 37 -5.53 5.91 4.12
C ALA A 37 -6.75 5.34 4.87
N THR A 38 -7.87 5.15 4.18
CA THR A 38 -9.08 4.56 4.76
C THR A 38 -8.88 3.10 5.15
N ALA A 39 -8.21 2.30 4.30
CA ALA A 39 -7.89 0.90 4.63
C ALA A 39 -6.98 0.79 5.87
N LEU A 40 -5.93 1.62 5.96
CA LEU A 40 -5.03 1.68 7.12
C LEU A 40 -5.75 2.14 8.40
N LEU A 41 -6.67 3.10 8.30
CA LEU A 41 -7.50 3.52 9.44
C LEU A 41 -8.39 2.39 9.95
N ILE A 42 -8.97 1.60 9.05
CA ILE A 42 -9.79 0.43 9.42
C ILE A 42 -8.94 -0.62 10.13
N GLU A 43 -7.77 -0.96 9.59
CA GLU A 43 -6.85 -1.92 10.23
C GLU A 43 -6.34 -1.42 11.58
N GLY A 44 -5.92 -0.15 11.65
CA GLY A 44 -5.43 0.47 12.89
C GLY A 44 -6.50 0.50 13.98
N THR A 45 -7.74 0.87 13.62
CA THR A 45 -8.87 0.87 14.57
C THR A 45 -9.17 -0.56 15.04
N TYR A 46 -9.14 -1.55 14.16
CA TYR A 46 -9.35 -2.95 14.52
C TYR A 46 -8.27 -3.47 15.48
N PHE A 47 -7.00 -3.20 15.21
CA PHE A 47 -5.90 -3.61 16.09
C PHE A 47 -5.90 -2.87 17.42
N TYR A 48 -6.30 -1.60 17.44
CA TYR A 48 -6.47 -0.81 18.66
C TYR A 48 -7.57 -1.42 19.54
N LEU A 49 -8.76 -1.68 18.96
CA LEU A 49 -9.89 -2.26 19.68
C LEU A 49 -9.61 -3.67 20.20
N LYS A 50 -8.84 -4.47 19.43
CA LYS A 50 -8.40 -5.80 19.84
C LYS A 50 -7.40 -5.76 21.01
N SER A 51 -6.54 -4.74 21.08
CA SER A 51 -5.49 -4.63 22.10
C SER A 51 -5.99 -4.00 23.40
N ASP A 52 -6.85 -2.98 23.32
CA ASP A 52 -7.27 -2.17 24.49
C ASP A 52 -8.57 -2.69 25.14
N HIS A 53 -9.38 -3.48 24.42
CA HIS A 53 -10.67 -4.00 24.91
C HIS A 53 -10.83 -5.52 24.68
N PRO A 54 -10.15 -6.38 25.45
CA PRO A 54 -10.23 -7.84 25.32
C PRO A 54 -11.61 -8.44 25.66
N HIS A 55 -12.53 -7.65 26.23
CA HIS A 55 -13.90 -8.08 26.57
C HIS A 55 -14.89 -7.99 25.39
N LEU A 56 -14.52 -7.28 24.31
CA LEU A 56 -15.30 -7.26 23.07
C LEU A 56 -14.86 -8.45 22.22
N ASP A 57 -15.78 -9.40 22.01
CA ASP A 57 -15.53 -10.62 21.25
C ASP A 57 -15.40 -10.31 19.74
N VAL A 58 -14.27 -9.72 19.35
CA VAL A 58 -13.91 -9.39 17.97
C VAL A 58 -13.58 -10.64 17.13
N SER A 59 -13.62 -11.83 17.73
CA SER A 59 -13.43 -13.11 17.04
C SER A 59 -14.41 -13.28 15.86
N ARG A 60 -15.62 -12.72 15.98
CA ARG A 60 -16.63 -12.71 14.91
C ARG A 60 -16.26 -11.80 13.73
N TYR A 61 -15.37 -10.82 13.92
CA TYR A 61 -14.90 -9.86 12.91
C TYR A 61 -13.48 -10.13 12.42
N SER A 62 -12.95 -11.34 12.64
CA SER A 62 -11.60 -11.74 12.21
C SER A 62 -11.39 -11.63 10.67
N PHE A 63 -12.47 -11.56 9.89
CA PHE A 63 -12.43 -11.31 8.45
C PHE A 63 -12.14 -9.85 8.08
N VAL A 64 -12.45 -8.88 8.95
CA VAL A 64 -12.30 -7.44 8.70
C VAL A 64 -10.86 -7.05 8.38
N PRO A 65 -9.83 -7.37 9.20
CA PRO A 65 -8.45 -7.06 8.86
C PRO A 65 -7.99 -7.77 7.58
N ILE A 66 -8.48 -8.98 7.30
CA ILE A 66 -8.14 -9.71 6.06
C ILE A 66 -8.69 -8.97 4.84
N THR A 67 -9.95 -8.52 4.89
CA THR A 67 -10.55 -7.76 3.80
C THR A 67 -9.94 -6.38 3.63
N ALA A 68 -9.59 -5.71 4.73
CA ALA A 68 -8.93 -4.40 4.71
C ALA A 68 -7.52 -4.52 4.11
N LEU A 69 -6.78 -5.58 4.41
CA LEU A 69 -5.46 -5.85 3.86
C LEU A 69 -5.52 -6.08 2.35
N ILE A 70 -6.49 -6.86 1.86
CA ILE A 70 -6.70 -7.07 0.43
C ILE A 70 -7.01 -5.73 -0.26
N MET A 71 -7.92 -4.95 0.33
CA MET A 71 -8.27 -3.63 -0.18
C MET A 71 -7.06 -2.69 -0.21
N PHE A 72 -6.24 -2.69 0.84
CA PHE A 72 -4.99 -1.93 0.91
C PHE A 72 -4.03 -2.33 -0.21
N VAL A 73 -3.75 -3.62 -0.39
CA VAL A 73 -2.78 -4.08 -1.42
C VAL A 73 -3.25 -3.71 -2.82
N VAL A 74 -4.55 -3.87 -3.08
CA VAL A 74 -5.15 -3.51 -4.37
C VAL A 74 -5.00 -2.01 -4.62
N LEU A 75 -5.43 -1.16 -3.67
CA LEU A 75 -5.39 0.30 -3.82
C LEU A 75 -3.96 0.83 -3.88
N PHE A 76 -3.04 0.25 -3.11
CA PHE A 76 -1.62 0.60 -3.11
C PHE A 76 -0.94 0.28 -4.44
N GLY A 77 -1.18 -0.92 -4.99
CA GLY A 77 -0.61 -1.33 -6.28
C GLY A 77 -1.08 -0.48 -7.46
N VAL A 78 -2.34 -0.05 -7.44
CA VAL A 78 -2.98 0.75 -8.50
C VAL A 78 -2.35 2.13 -8.67
N GLY A 79 -1.99 2.80 -7.57
CA GLY A 79 -1.59 4.21 -7.62
C GLY A 79 -0.20 4.46 -7.07
N LEU A 80 -0.02 4.21 -5.78
CA LEU A 80 1.20 4.55 -5.04
C LEU A 80 2.45 3.81 -5.52
N GLN A 81 2.33 2.59 -6.02
CA GLN A 81 3.49 1.83 -6.48
C GLN A 81 3.99 2.27 -7.86
N ALA A 82 3.11 2.38 -8.86
CA ALA A 82 3.52 2.63 -10.23
C ALA A 82 3.65 4.13 -10.55
N ILE A 83 2.72 4.96 -10.08
CA ILE A 83 2.57 6.34 -10.57
C ILE A 83 3.72 7.27 -10.13
N PRO A 84 4.22 7.24 -8.89
CA PRO A 84 5.36 8.07 -8.49
C PRO A 84 6.63 7.76 -9.27
N ILE A 85 6.89 6.47 -9.55
CA ILE A 85 8.05 6.01 -10.34
C ILE A 85 7.92 6.52 -11.78
N LEU A 86 6.73 6.39 -12.38
CA LEU A 86 6.44 6.90 -13.73
C LEU A 86 6.58 8.43 -13.80
N LEU A 87 6.06 9.15 -12.80
CA LEU A 87 6.13 10.60 -12.73
C LEU A 87 7.59 11.07 -12.64
N LEU A 88 8.41 10.42 -11.81
CA LEU A 88 9.85 10.67 -11.73
C LEU A 88 10.52 10.48 -13.09
N GLY A 89 10.14 9.42 -13.81
CA GLY A 89 10.64 9.15 -15.16
C GLY A 89 10.23 10.17 -16.23
N GLU A 90 9.14 10.91 -16.03
CA GLU A 90 8.63 11.93 -16.96
C GLU A 90 9.06 13.35 -16.62
N LEU A 91 9.38 13.63 -15.36
CA LEU A 91 9.77 14.97 -14.89
C LEU A 91 11.22 15.32 -15.22
N PHE A 92 12.10 14.32 -15.33
CA PHE A 92 13.53 14.53 -15.60
C PHE A 92 13.85 14.44 -17.09
N SER A 93 14.68 15.37 -17.56
CA SER A 93 15.22 15.34 -18.92
C SER A 93 16.17 14.14 -19.10
N THR A 94 16.19 13.57 -20.31
CA THR A 94 16.89 12.31 -20.63
C THR A 94 18.37 12.31 -20.19
N ASN A 95 19.03 13.47 -20.23
CA ASN A 95 20.45 13.62 -19.88
C ASN A 95 20.73 13.43 -18.38
N ILE A 96 19.78 13.73 -17.49
CA ILE A 96 19.96 13.60 -16.03
C ILE A 96 19.09 12.50 -15.41
N LYS A 97 18.18 11.92 -16.19
CA LYS A 97 17.18 10.95 -15.73
C LYS A 97 17.80 9.76 -15.00
N ALA A 98 18.88 9.18 -15.53
CA ALA A 98 19.54 8.04 -14.90
C ALA A 98 20.09 8.40 -13.51
N PHE A 99 20.77 9.55 -13.39
CA PHE A 99 21.32 10.00 -12.11
C PHE A 99 20.23 10.36 -11.10
N ALA A 100 19.18 11.05 -11.53
CA ALA A 100 18.05 11.42 -10.69
C ALA A 100 17.26 10.21 -10.17
N LEU A 101 17.04 9.19 -11.02
CA LEU A 101 16.39 7.94 -10.61
C LEU A 101 17.25 7.18 -9.58
N CYS A 102 18.56 7.07 -9.80
CA CYS A 102 19.45 6.45 -8.82
C CYS A 102 19.40 7.15 -7.46
N LEU A 103 19.44 8.48 -7.43
CA LEU A 103 19.33 9.24 -6.18
C LEU A 103 17.99 9.04 -5.49
N ALA A 104 16.89 9.03 -6.24
CA ALA A 104 15.56 8.80 -5.69
C ALA A 104 15.42 7.38 -5.12
N ASP A 105 16.01 6.38 -5.76
CA ASP A 105 15.99 4.99 -5.30
C ASP A 105 16.85 4.79 -4.04
N ILE A 106 18.03 5.43 -3.99
CA ILE A 106 18.85 5.48 -2.78
C ILE A 106 18.07 6.11 -1.63
N TYR A 107 17.42 7.25 -1.88
CA TYR A 107 16.59 7.94 -0.87
C TYR A 107 15.45 7.04 -0.38
N PHE A 108 14.75 6.36 -1.28
CA PHE A 108 13.67 5.43 -0.96
C PHE A 108 14.17 4.27 -0.08
N ASN A 109 15.28 3.63 -0.46
CA ASN A 109 15.84 2.50 0.29
C ASN A 109 16.36 2.90 1.68
N VAL A 110 16.93 4.10 1.83
CA VAL A 110 17.35 4.63 3.13
C VAL A 110 16.14 4.80 4.06
N ILE A 111 15.07 5.42 3.58
CA ILE A 111 13.83 5.57 4.36
C ILE A 111 13.24 4.21 4.71
N ALA A 112 13.13 3.30 3.74
CA ALA A 112 12.60 1.96 3.97
C ALA A 112 13.39 1.20 5.04
N THR A 113 14.71 1.37 5.07
CA THR A 113 15.59 0.76 6.08
C THR A 113 15.35 1.37 7.47
N ILE A 114 15.24 2.69 7.57
CA ILE A 114 14.95 3.39 8.83
C ILE A 114 13.59 2.94 9.40
N VAL A 115 12.55 2.92 8.56
CA VAL A 115 11.20 2.46 8.96
C VAL A 115 11.23 1.01 9.42
N SER A 116 11.91 0.13 8.68
CA SER A 116 12.04 -1.28 9.04
C SER A 116 12.75 -1.48 10.38
N LYS A 117 13.80 -0.70 10.65
CA LYS A 117 14.53 -0.72 11.93
C LYS A 117 13.68 -0.20 13.08
N PHE A 118 12.92 0.88 12.86
CA PHE A 118 12.01 1.42 13.87
C PHE A 118 10.92 0.41 14.23
N PHE A 119 10.35 -0.28 13.24
CA PHE A 119 9.35 -1.32 13.48
C PHE A 119 9.92 -2.53 14.23
N GLN A 120 11.16 -2.94 13.93
CA GLN A 120 11.86 -3.97 14.70
C GLN A 120 12.04 -3.54 16.17
N ALA A 121 12.50 -2.31 16.40
CA ALA A 121 12.74 -1.78 17.74
C ALA A 121 11.47 -1.59 18.60
N MET A 122 10.30 -1.40 17.98
CA MET A 122 9.03 -1.35 18.71
C MET A 122 8.41 -2.74 18.97
N LYS A 123 8.86 -3.75 18.21
CA LYS A 123 8.37 -5.12 18.33
C LYS A 123 9.17 -5.93 19.36
N ASP A 124 10.45 -5.59 19.54
CA ASP A 124 11.33 -6.07 20.61
C ASP A 124 11.04 -5.36 21.94
#